data_AF-A0A1E4I890-F1
#
_entry.id   AF-A0A1E4I890-F1
#
_cell.length_a   1.000
_cell.length_b   1.000
_cell.length_c   1.000
_cell.angle_alpha   90.00
_cell.angle_beta   90.00
_cell.angle_gamma   90.00
#
_symmetry.space_group_name_H-M   'P 1'
#
loop_
_entity.id
_entity.type
_entity.pdbx_description
1 polymer ?
#
loop_
_entity_poly.entity_id
_entity_poly.type
_entity_poly.pdbx_seq_one_letter_code
_entity_poly.pdbx_strand_id
1 'polypeptide(L)'
;MGFGFRVGVPGMSVRVSTRGVRTSVGPRIARVSVGSGGTRVSSGLGPFFASSSVGGSRRRTTTRRTSYARSTGPSPAQLQRAQRAAERAQREAERDALIAELHALRRRSTSVHLQTFPTAHPPMIPPPPELGLAWARAEAAAFHLRGVGRFARSQRSQARERAVADAASYLAFEQDRLARTHRDLVDQAGAWWQLLVANDEETVCDAVNAAFADNPAAGCAVGLEDRVLSVVMRQQDLDSLPTQTPGVTQAGRPTLKTLTKRDRTLWWLTVMGSNVIATVKEALATAPAVDAVDLAVITRLPDTQRLDVVAFGRWTRRAIESTPWRAPEDALRFLDVGEGVECAVTTTATRIKPVDTRSAPGLRTLVDTAIDDGLDTPPDQPTDADPYAITPFARWAGGRGEPVTPPTAPAPPEPVPGVQVLVPGQTLVLPDEAHVELALEFGFAGAEADLTLLLLGSDEKVRSDADFVFYNQPAAARGAVRLVGRHRDGGRTVDRAAVFLAAVPDEVRRVAVSISTAVGGGSTCGSLQQAELRLTCPGASWVVPTPADPQVRAMTLAELYRHVVDGRPSWKLRAVGQGWAEGLPALARAYGVDVD
;
A
#
# COMPACT_ATOMS: atom_id res chain seq x y z
N MET A 1 -7.37 39.61 28.59
CA MET A 1 -7.81 38.27 28.17
C MET A 1 -8.57 38.40 26.86
N GLY A 2 -8.16 37.68 25.81
CA GLY A 2 -8.81 37.72 24.50
C GLY A 2 -9.42 36.37 24.19
N PHE A 3 -10.73 36.34 23.91
CA PHE A 3 -11.43 35.13 23.47
C PHE A 3 -11.13 34.89 21.98
N GLY A 4 -10.67 33.68 21.65
CA GLY A 4 -10.52 33.22 20.27
C GLY A 4 -11.44 32.03 20.06
N PHE A 5 -12.23 32.05 18.99
CA PHE A 5 -13.04 30.90 18.57
C PHE A 5 -12.64 30.49 17.15
N ARG A 6 -12.72 29.18 16.88
CA ARG A 6 -12.52 28.57 15.56
C ARG A 6 -13.86 28.62 14.83
N VAL A 7 -13.89 29.12 13.60
CA VAL A 7 -15.04 28.98 12.70
C VAL A 7 -14.63 28.00 11.61
N GLY A 8 -15.49 27.02 11.34
CA GLY A 8 -15.17 25.73 10.71
C GLY A 8 -14.80 25.75 9.23
N VAL A 9 -13.58 26.18 8.90
CA VAL A 9 -12.87 25.80 7.67
C VAL A 9 -11.38 25.53 8.02
N PRO A 10 -10.77 24.40 7.62
CA PRO A 10 -9.35 24.12 7.89
C PRO A 10 -8.44 25.22 7.31
N GLY A 11 -7.56 25.81 8.13
CA GLY A 11 -6.55 26.78 7.69
C GLY A 11 -6.91 28.28 7.84
N MET A 12 -8.09 28.61 8.37
CA MET A 12 -8.50 29.99 8.67
C MET A 12 -8.55 30.24 10.18
N SER A 13 -8.00 31.38 10.65
CA SER A 13 -8.19 31.80 12.05
C SER A 13 -8.57 33.28 12.14
N VAL A 14 -9.57 33.57 12.98
CA VAL A 14 -10.05 34.92 13.26
C VAL A 14 -9.78 35.22 14.72
N ARG A 15 -8.93 36.21 15.00
CA ARG A 15 -8.66 36.67 16.37
C ARG A 15 -9.24 38.06 16.54
N VAL A 16 -10.17 38.19 17.49
CA VAL A 16 -10.78 39.46 17.88
C VAL A 16 -10.14 39.94 19.18
N SER A 17 -9.70 41.19 19.22
CA SER A 17 -9.16 41.82 20.42
C SER A 17 -9.61 43.28 20.50
N THR A 18 -9.41 43.92 21.66
CA THR A 18 -9.62 45.37 21.85
C THR A 18 -8.76 46.24 20.93
N ARG A 19 -7.78 45.66 20.23
CA ARG A 19 -6.91 46.32 19.23
C ARG A 19 -7.31 46.01 17.77
N GLY A 20 -8.46 45.37 17.54
CA GLY A 20 -9.02 45.07 16.21
C GLY A 20 -9.15 43.58 15.89
N VAL A 21 -9.78 43.29 14.74
CA VAL A 21 -9.99 41.95 14.18
C VAL A 21 -8.84 41.60 13.23
N ARG A 22 -8.23 40.43 13.41
CA ARG A 22 -7.22 39.88 12.48
C ARG A 22 -7.73 38.59 11.86
N THR A 23 -7.61 38.49 10.54
CA THR A 23 -7.85 37.27 9.77
C THR A 23 -6.52 36.76 9.22
N SER A 24 -6.29 35.46 9.33
CA SER A 24 -5.13 34.79 8.72
C SER A 24 -5.59 33.61 7.88
N VAL A 25 -5.04 33.48 6.67
CA VAL A 25 -5.30 32.37 5.74
C VAL A 25 -3.95 31.74 5.36
N GLY A 26 -3.82 30.41 5.53
CA GLY A 26 -2.68 29.62 5.05
C GLY A 26 -1.95 28.76 6.11
N PRO A 27 -1.21 27.71 5.69
CA PRO A 27 -0.38 26.89 6.57
C PRO A 27 0.78 27.71 7.19
N ARG A 28 1.37 27.23 8.30
CA ARG A 28 2.36 28.02 9.09
C ARG A 28 3.58 28.50 8.30
N ILE A 29 3.88 27.84 7.19
CA ILE A 29 5.06 28.02 6.34
C ILE A 29 4.94 29.21 5.37
N ALA A 30 3.74 29.71 5.09
CA ALA A 30 3.52 30.93 4.32
C ALA A 30 2.21 31.60 4.73
N ARG A 31 2.30 32.70 5.50
CA ARG A 31 1.11 33.47 5.90
C ARG A 31 1.11 34.85 5.26
N VAL A 32 -0.06 35.21 4.74
CA VAL A 32 -0.43 36.58 4.43
C VAL A 32 -1.32 37.09 5.56
N SER A 33 -0.81 38.04 6.35
CA SER A 33 -1.62 38.71 7.37
C SER A 33 -2.10 40.06 6.85
N VAL A 34 -3.42 40.25 6.83
CA VAL A 34 -4.06 41.52 6.47
C VAL A 34 -4.75 42.08 7.71
N GLY A 35 -4.39 43.30 8.10
CA GLY A 35 -4.97 43.98 9.24
C GLY A 35 -4.68 45.48 9.21
N SER A 36 -5.14 46.19 10.23
CA SER A 36 -5.05 47.65 10.37
C SER A 36 -3.63 48.25 10.34
N GLY A 37 -2.57 47.42 10.30
CA GLY A 37 -1.17 47.82 10.25
C GLY A 37 -0.43 47.49 8.94
N GLY A 38 -1.16 47.18 7.85
CA GLY A 38 -0.59 46.87 6.54
C GLY A 38 -0.40 45.36 6.26
N THR A 39 -0.21 45.02 4.98
CA THR A 39 0.00 43.64 4.52
C THR A 39 1.42 43.19 4.83
N ARG A 40 1.56 42.07 5.54
CA ARG A 40 2.86 41.43 5.81
C ARG A 40 2.85 40.02 5.24
N VAL A 41 3.90 39.69 4.50
CA VAL A 41 4.24 38.32 4.11
C VAL A 41 5.27 37.82 5.11
N SER A 42 5.00 36.69 5.77
CA SER A 42 5.96 36.01 6.62
C SER A 42 6.22 34.62 6.08
N SER A 43 7.49 34.32 5.84
CA SER A 43 8.01 32.96 5.67
C SER A 43 8.90 32.63 6.88
N GLY A 44 8.76 31.42 7.42
CA GLY A 44 9.56 30.97 8.54
C GLY A 44 9.29 29.50 8.90
N LEU A 45 10.38 28.74 9.05
CA LEU A 45 10.44 27.39 9.62
C LEU A 45 11.02 27.52 11.04
N GLY A 46 10.31 27.03 12.06
CA GLY A 46 10.79 27.01 13.45
C GLY A 46 10.76 28.39 14.17
N PRO A 47 11.50 28.57 15.29
CA PRO A 47 11.41 29.75 16.16
C PRO A 47 11.96 31.06 15.55
N PHE A 48 12.41 31.05 14.31
CA PHE A 48 12.97 32.20 13.60
C PHE A 48 11.99 32.69 12.53
N PHE A 49 11.71 34.00 12.49
CA PHE A 49 10.83 34.61 11.49
C PHE A 49 11.55 35.74 10.75
N ALA A 50 11.42 35.77 9.42
CA ALA A 50 11.79 36.91 8.60
C ALA A 50 10.50 37.63 8.16
N SER A 51 10.46 38.97 8.31
CA SER A 51 9.35 39.77 7.80
C SER A 51 9.89 40.93 6.98
N SER A 52 9.51 41.00 5.71
CA SER A 52 9.80 42.13 4.84
C SER A 52 8.52 42.93 4.59
N SER A 53 8.52 44.21 4.94
CA SER A 53 7.52 45.18 4.49
C SER A 53 7.84 45.58 3.04
N VAL A 54 6.90 45.43 2.12
CA VAL A 54 7.04 45.96 0.76
C VAL A 54 6.76 47.46 0.82
N GLY A 55 7.82 48.28 0.82
CA GLY A 55 7.75 49.73 0.61
C GLY A 55 8.85 50.54 1.30
N GLY A 56 9.69 51.23 0.50
CA GLY A 56 10.35 52.48 0.90
C GLY A 56 11.89 52.48 1.00
N SER A 57 12.53 52.91 -0.09
CA SER A 57 13.91 53.41 -0.27
C SER A 57 14.65 53.99 0.95
N ARG A 58 15.95 53.64 1.07
CA ARG A 58 16.94 54.27 1.96
C ARG A 58 17.30 55.69 1.48
N ARG A 59 17.23 56.70 2.36
CA ARG A 59 18.22 57.80 2.42
C ARG A 59 18.23 58.44 3.81
N ARG A 60 19.45 58.56 4.36
CA ARG A 60 19.81 59.27 5.60
C ARG A 60 19.68 60.79 5.36
N THR A 61 18.97 61.51 6.24
CA THR A 61 19.46 62.71 6.96
C THR A 61 18.42 63.29 7.92
N THR A 62 18.79 63.31 9.20
CA THR A 62 18.62 64.37 10.22
C THR A 62 17.28 65.15 10.38
N THR A 63 16.83 65.10 11.65
CA THR A 63 16.19 66.18 12.45
C THR A 63 14.66 66.19 12.60
N ARG A 64 14.24 65.90 13.85
CA ARG A 64 13.05 66.34 14.62
C ARG A 64 11.75 66.66 13.85
N ARG A 65 10.72 65.85 14.11
CA ARG A 65 9.49 66.28 14.82
C ARG A 65 8.67 65.06 15.22
N THR A 66 8.35 64.97 16.50
CA THR A 66 7.40 64.00 17.07
C THR A 66 5.99 64.35 16.61
N SER A 67 5.56 63.78 15.48
CA SER A 67 4.14 63.62 15.19
C SER A 67 3.67 62.31 15.81
N TYR A 68 2.82 62.40 16.84
CA TYR A 68 1.99 61.28 17.25
C TYR A 68 1.13 60.86 16.05
N ALA A 69 1.58 59.87 15.29
CA ALA A 69 0.75 59.22 14.31
C ALA A 69 -0.35 58.49 15.08
N ARG A 70 -1.55 59.09 15.16
CA ARG A 70 -2.75 58.39 15.61
C ARG A 70 -2.91 57.18 14.70
N SER A 71 -2.73 55.97 15.23
CA SER A 71 -3.16 54.77 14.53
C SER A 71 -4.69 54.77 14.54
N THR A 72 -5.29 55.45 13.56
CA THR A 72 -6.73 55.36 13.33
C THR A 72 -7.00 53.92 12.90
N GLY A 73 -7.63 53.16 13.80
CA GLY A 73 -8.17 51.85 13.45
C GLY A 73 -9.13 51.98 12.26
N PRO A 74 -9.34 50.89 11.51
CA PRO A 74 -10.22 50.91 10.35
C PRO A 74 -11.61 51.40 10.77
N SER A 75 -12.19 52.30 9.99
CA SER A 75 -13.53 52.78 10.24
C SER A 75 -14.55 51.62 10.14
N PRO A 76 -15.71 51.72 10.79
CA PRO A 76 -16.77 50.70 10.67
C PRO A 76 -17.10 50.35 9.20
N ALA A 77 -17.08 51.33 8.31
CA ALA A 77 -17.29 51.14 6.87
C ALA A 77 -16.15 50.39 6.16
N GLN A 78 -14.90 50.50 6.65
CA GLN A 78 -13.78 49.70 6.16
C GLN A 78 -13.88 48.25 6.63
N LEU A 79 -14.27 48.02 7.89
CA LEU A 79 -14.51 46.67 8.42
C LEU A 79 -15.65 45.97 7.68
N GLN A 80 -16.77 46.65 7.42
CA GLN A 80 -17.91 46.07 6.71
C GLN A 80 -17.57 45.73 5.24
N ARG A 81 -16.76 46.56 4.56
CA ARG A 81 -16.27 46.24 3.21
C ARG A 81 -15.33 45.03 3.21
N ALA A 82 -14.45 44.92 4.20
CA ALA A 82 -13.58 43.77 4.35
C ALA A 82 -14.37 42.48 4.65
N GLN A 83 -15.41 42.55 5.49
CA GLN A 83 -16.32 41.42 5.75
C GLN A 83 -17.02 40.96 4.47
N ARG A 84 -17.67 41.85 3.72
CA ARG A 84 -18.32 41.50 2.44
C ARG A 84 -17.33 40.94 1.41
N ALA A 85 -16.09 41.42 1.41
CA ALA A 85 -15.04 40.88 0.54
C ALA A 85 -14.62 39.47 0.95
N ALA A 86 -14.48 39.21 2.26
CA ALA A 86 -14.18 37.89 2.79
C ALA A 86 -15.32 36.89 2.51
N GLU A 87 -16.58 37.29 2.70
CA GLU A 87 -17.75 36.45 2.39
C GLU A 87 -17.81 36.10 0.90
N ARG A 88 -17.54 37.06 0.00
CA ARG A 88 -17.46 36.79 -1.44
C ARG A 88 -16.33 35.82 -1.78
N ALA A 89 -15.15 36.01 -1.18
CA ALA A 89 -14.01 35.13 -1.39
C ALA A 89 -14.28 33.71 -0.86
N GLN A 90 -14.99 33.58 0.26
CA GLN A 90 -15.39 32.27 0.79
C GLN A 90 -16.37 31.56 -0.15
N ARG A 91 -17.42 32.25 -0.63
CA ARG A 91 -18.36 31.67 -1.60
C ARG A 91 -17.69 31.26 -2.90
N GLU A 92 -16.71 32.05 -3.36
CA GLU A 92 -15.88 31.71 -4.53
C GLU A 92 -15.04 30.46 -4.28
N ALA A 93 -14.36 30.37 -3.14
CA ALA A 93 -13.58 29.18 -2.77
C ALA A 93 -14.46 27.92 -2.62
N GLU A 94 -15.63 28.03 -2.01
CA GLU A 94 -16.60 26.93 -1.89
C GLU A 94 -17.08 26.45 -3.27
N ARG A 95 -17.42 27.38 -4.17
CA ARG A 95 -17.79 27.06 -5.56
C ARG A 95 -16.65 26.34 -6.28
N ASP A 96 -15.44 26.87 -6.19
CA ASP A 96 -14.28 26.30 -6.88
C ASP A 96 -13.92 24.92 -6.33
N ALA A 97 -14.09 24.69 -5.03
CA ALA A 97 -13.96 23.37 -4.40
C ALA A 97 -15.00 22.37 -4.93
N LEU A 98 -16.28 22.76 -5.01
CA LEU A 98 -17.35 21.91 -5.57
C LEU A 98 -17.10 21.58 -7.05
N ILE A 99 -16.60 22.55 -7.83
CA ILE A 99 -16.22 22.32 -9.23
C ILE A 99 -15.10 21.29 -9.33
N ALA A 100 -14.07 21.42 -8.49
CA ALA A 100 -12.96 20.46 -8.45
C ALA A 100 -13.43 19.06 -8.04
N GLU A 101 -14.34 18.96 -7.07
CA GLU A 101 -14.95 17.72 -6.62
C GLU A 101 -15.77 17.04 -7.73
N LEU A 102 -16.63 17.79 -8.44
CA LEU A 102 -17.41 17.26 -9.57
C LEU A 102 -16.50 16.77 -10.71
N HIS A 103 -15.41 17.48 -11.00
CA HIS A 103 -14.41 17.03 -11.97
C HIS A 103 -13.72 15.74 -11.52
N ALA A 104 -13.33 15.63 -10.25
CA ALA A 104 -12.72 14.43 -9.69
C ALA A 104 -13.69 13.24 -9.69
N LEU A 105 -14.94 13.45 -9.29
CA LEU A 105 -15.99 12.45 -9.32
C LEU A 105 -16.25 11.95 -10.75
N ARG A 106 -16.39 12.87 -11.71
CA ARG A 106 -16.57 12.51 -13.12
C ARG A 106 -15.40 11.66 -13.62
N ARG A 107 -14.15 12.10 -13.41
CA ARG A 107 -12.97 11.32 -13.79
C ARG A 107 -13.00 9.92 -13.18
N ARG A 108 -13.08 9.81 -11.84
CA ARG A 108 -13.04 8.52 -11.13
C ARG A 108 -14.15 7.56 -11.58
N SER A 109 -15.38 8.07 -11.75
CA SER A 109 -16.52 7.24 -12.13
C SER A 109 -16.50 6.79 -13.59
N THR A 110 -15.84 7.53 -14.50
CA THR A 110 -15.79 7.19 -15.93
C THR A 110 -14.46 6.56 -16.38
N SER A 111 -13.53 6.29 -15.46
CA SER A 111 -12.17 5.81 -15.80
C SER A 111 -11.79 4.48 -15.15
N VAL A 112 -12.73 3.74 -14.56
CA VAL A 112 -12.48 2.44 -13.93
C VAL A 112 -11.92 1.44 -14.94
N HIS A 113 -12.44 1.43 -16.17
CA HIS A 113 -11.94 0.57 -17.25
C HIS A 113 -10.49 0.83 -17.69
N LEU A 114 -9.87 1.94 -17.26
CA LEU A 114 -8.46 2.24 -17.53
C LEU A 114 -7.53 1.56 -16.51
N GLN A 115 -8.06 0.97 -15.45
CA GLN A 115 -7.29 0.17 -14.52
C GLN A 115 -6.76 -1.10 -15.22
N THR A 116 -5.60 -1.56 -14.76
CA THR A 116 -4.98 -2.79 -15.25
C THR A 116 -5.14 -3.85 -14.17
N PHE A 117 -5.68 -5.00 -14.56
CA PHE A 117 -5.85 -6.14 -13.69
C PHE A 117 -4.75 -7.16 -14.01
N PRO A 118 -3.86 -7.48 -13.05
CA PRO A 118 -2.81 -8.45 -13.30
C PRO A 118 -3.43 -9.83 -13.52
N THR A 119 -2.95 -10.54 -14.55
CA THR A 119 -3.39 -11.90 -14.81
C THR A 119 -3.01 -12.80 -13.63
N ALA A 120 -3.93 -13.69 -13.24
CA ALA A 120 -3.68 -14.66 -12.19
C ALA A 120 -2.48 -15.55 -12.52
N HIS A 121 -1.73 -15.89 -11.49
CA HIS A 121 -0.57 -16.77 -11.56
C HIS A 121 -0.70 -17.86 -10.52
N PRO A 122 0.01 -19.00 -10.68
CA PRO A 122 0.00 -20.05 -9.70
C PRO A 122 0.34 -19.51 -8.29
N PRO A 123 -0.45 -19.87 -7.26
CA PRO A 123 -0.22 -19.39 -5.91
C PRO A 123 1.13 -19.87 -5.39
N MET A 124 1.87 -18.96 -4.74
CA MET A 124 3.15 -19.26 -4.09
C MET A 124 2.95 -19.38 -2.59
N ILE A 125 3.15 -20.57 -2.04
CA ILE A 125 3.08 -20.79 -0.58
C ILE A 125 4.46 -20.49 0.04
N PRO A 126 4.55 -19.54 0.98
CA PRO A 126 5.81 -19.21 1.63
C PRO A 126 6.35 -20.42 2.41
N PRO A 127 7.68 -20.64 2.42
CA PRO A 127 8.28 -21.74 3.16
C PRO A 127 8.06 -21.59 4.67
N PRO A 128 8.07 -22.70 5.43
CA PRO A 128 7.94 -22.65 6.88
C PRO A 128 9.15 -21.98 7.53
N PRO A 129 9.01 -21.47 8.77
CA PRO A 129 10.12 -20.85 9.49
C PRO A 129 11.26 -21.84 9.74
N GLU A 130 12.50 -21.40 9.52
CA GLU A 130 13.69 -22.20 9.82
C GLU A 130 13.96 -22.21 11.32
N LEU A 131 13.61 -23.33 11.97
CA LEU A 131 13.90 -23.53 13.39
C LEU A 131 15.34 -24.01 13.58
N GLY A 132 16.01 -23.46 14.60
CA GLY A 132 17.39 -23.81 14.95
C GLY A 132 17.51 -24.53 16.30
N LEU A 133 18.62 -25.23 16.49
CA LEU A 133 18.90 -25.94 17.76
C LEU A 133 18.98 -25.01 18.97
N ALA A 134 19.44 -23.77 18.78
CA ALA A 134 19.47 -22.77 19.84
C ALA A 134 18.05 -22.40 20.33
N TRP A 135 17.10 -22.27 19.41
CA TRP A 135 15.68 -22.03 19.72
C TRP A 135 15.08 -23.23 20.48
N ALA A 136 15.27 -24.44 19.96
CA ALA A 136 14.74 -25.66 20.59
C ALA A 136 15.31 -25.87 22.00
N ARG A 137 16.59 -25.52 22.22
CA ARG A 137 17.23 -25.52 23.54
C ARG A 137 16.62 -24.49 24.48
N ALA A 138 16.30 -23.29 23.99
CA ALA A 138 15.68 -22.25 24.80
C ALA A 138 14.27 -22.67 25.26
N GLU A 139 13.47 -23.24 24.36
CA GLU A 139 12.13 -23.79 24.66
C GLU A 139 12.20 -24.95 25.67
N ALA A 140 13.08 -25.92 25.43
CA ALA A 140 13.30 -27.04 26.33
C ALA A 140 13.78 -26.57 27.71
N ALA A 141 14.68 -25.57 27.76
CA ALA A 141 15.19 -25.01 29.00
C ALA A 141 14.10 -24.25 29.77
N ALA A 142 13.27 -23.47 29.08
CA ALA A 142 12.14 -22.77 29.68
C ALA A 142 11.12 -23.75 30.30
N PHE A 143 10.91 -24.90 29.67
CA PHE A 143 10.08 -25.98 30.21
C PHE A 143 10.73 -26.63 31.45
N HIS A 144 11.96 -27.13 31.34
CA HIS A 144 12.62 -27.88 32.42
C HIS A 144 13.02 -27.02 33.63
N LEU A 145 13.24 -25.72 33.44
CA LEU A 145 13.53 -24.78 34.54
C LEU A 145 12.27 -24.23 35.22
N ARG A 146 11.08 -24.53 34.70
CA ARG A 146 9.81 -24.08 35.29
C ARG A 146 9.66 -24.69 36.69
N GLY A 147 9.45 -23.84 37.69
CA GLY A 147 9.34 -24.26 39.10
C GLY A 147 10.67 -24.55 39.80
N VAL A 148 11.82 -24.46 39.12
CA VAL A 148 13.13 -24.65 39.74
C VAL A 148 13.64 -23.34 40.35
N GLY A 149 13.85 -23.33 41.67
CA GLY A 149 14.31 -22.16 42.42
C GLY A 149 15.66 -21.62 41.92
N ARG A 150 15.84 -20.29 41.95
CA ARG A 150 17.04 -19.60 41.42
C ARG A 150 18.34 -20.03 42.12
N PHE A 151 18.27 -20.47 43.37
CA PHE A 151 19.41 -20.91 44.17
C PHE A 151 19.66 -22.44 44.10
N ALA A 152 18.79 -23.21 43.45
CA ALA A 152 18.90 -24.67 43.33
C ALA A 152 19.91 -25.10 42.24
N ARG A 153 21.20 -24.78 42.45
CA ARG A 153 22.26 -24.93 41.43
C ARG A 153 22.33 -26.31 40.80
N SER A 154 22.25 -27.38 41.60
CA SER A 154 22.28 -28.77 41.12
C SER A 154 21.06 -29.11 40.25
N GLN A 155 19.84 -28.81 40.71
CA GLN A 155 18.61 -29.03 39.95
C GLN A 155 18.58 -28.23 38.65
N ARG A 156 19.11 -27.01 38.66
CA ARG A 156 19.24 -26.18 37.44
C ARG A 156 20.25 -26.74 36.44
N SER A 157 21.35 -27.36 36.90
CA SER A 157 22.29 -28.06 36.01
C SER A 157 21.61 -29.24 35.34
N GLN A 158 20.95 -30.09 36.13
CA GLN A 158 20.22 -31.25 35.63
C GLN A 158 19.10 -30.87 34.64
N ALA A 159 18.35 -29.79 34.93
CA ALA A 159 17.33 -29.27 34.03
C ALA A 159 17.90 -28.79 32.69
N ARG A 160 19.09 -28.17 32.70
CA ARG A 160 19.78 -27.74 31.47
C ARG A 160 20.31 -28.91 30.66
N GLU A 161 20.85 -29.93 31.32
CA GLU A 161 21.30 -31.16 30.66
C GLU A 161 20.13 -31.89 29.97
N ARG A 162 18.98 -32.03 30.65
CA ARG A 162 17.75 -32.58 30.05
C ARG A 162 17.26 -31.74 28.88
N ALA A 163 17.29 -30.41 28.99
CA ALA A 163 16.93 -29.53 27.89
C ALA A 163 17.83 -29.70 26.67
N VAL A 164 19.14 -29.87 26.86
CA VAL A 164 20.08 -30.14 25.76
C VAL A 164 19.81 -31.50 25.11
N ALA A 165 19.52 -32.53 25.90
CA ALA A 165 19.19 -33.87 25.40
C ALA A 165 17.90 -33.88 24.57
N ASP A 166 16.88 -33.15 25.01
CA ASP A 166 15.57 -33.12 24.35
C ASP A 166 15.52 -32.23 23.11
N ALA A 167 16.30 -31.15 23.09
CA ALA A 167 16.20 -30.11 22.08
C ALA A 167 16.38 -30.61 20.64
N ALA A 168 17.28 -31.56 20.40
CA ALA A 168 17.49 -32.12 19.06
C ALA A 168 16.26 -32.89 18.57
N SER A 169 15.63 -33.68 19.44
CA SER A 169 14.44 -34.47 19.10
C SER A 169 13.21 -33.58 18.89
N TYR A 170 13.06 -32.55 19.72
CA TYR A 170 11.99 -31.56 19.55
C TYR A 170 12.16 -30.74 18.27
N LEU A 171 13.38 -30.32 17.95
CA LEU A 171 13.68 -29.61 16.72
C LEU A 171 13.33 -30.44 15.48
N ALA A 172 13.80 -31.69 15.44
CA ALA A 172 13.55 -32.59 14.32
C ALA A 172 12.04 -32.83 14.13
N PHE A 173 11.31 -33.07 15.22
CA PHE A 173 9.85 -33.22 15.19
C PHE A 173 9.17 -31.98 14.58
N GLU A 174 9.53 -30.78 15.02
CA GLU A 174 8.85 -29.58 14.60
C GLU A 174 9.21 -29.18 13.16
N GLN A 175 10.47 -29.34 12.75
CA GLN A 175 10.90 -29.13 11.36
C GLN A 175 10.17 -30.07 10.39
N ASP A 176 10.02 -31.34 10.76
CA ASP A 176 9.32 -32.35 9.95
C ASP A 176 7.81 -32.09 9.87
N ARG A 177 7.19 -31.65 10.98
CA ARG A 177 5.78 -31.21 11.00
C ARG A 177 5.57 -30.00 10.08
N LEU A 178 6.39 -28.97 10.22
CA LEU A 178 6.31 -27.77 9.40
C LEU A 178 6.52 -28.07 7.91
N ALA A 179 7.48 -28.93 7.59
CA ALA A 179 7.74 -29.35 6.21
C ALA A 179 6.55 -30.15 5.63
N ARG A 180 5.88 -31.00 6.41
CA ARG A 180 4.62 -31.66 5.99
C ARG A 180 3.53 -30.63 5.72
N THR A 181 3.27 -29.73 6.66
CA THR A 181 2.24 -28.70 6.50
C THR A 181 2.49 -27.83 5.27
N HIS A 182 3.74 -27.45 5.01
CA HIS A 182 4.09 -26.70 3.80
C HIS A 182 3.81 -27.48 2.52
N ARG A 183 4.18 -28.77 2.45
CA ARG A 183 3.85 -29.63 1.31
C ARG A 183 2.34 -29.74 1.11
N ASP A 184 1.59 -29.99 2.16
CA ASP A 184 0.12 -30.09 2.09
C ASP A 184 -0.51 -28.79 1.56
N LEU A 185 0.00 -27.63 1.98
CA LEU A 185 -0.46 -26.33 1.47
C LEU A 185 -0.08 -26.12 0.00
N VAL A 186 1.15 -26.48 -0.40
CA VAL A 186 1.60 -26.39 -1.80
C VAL A 186 0.74 -27.29 -2.70
N ASP A 187 0.46 -28.52 -2.25
CA ASP A 187 -0.37 -29.47 -2.99
C ASP A 187 -1.82 -28.98 -3.12
N GLN A 188 -2.41 -28.46 -2.04
CA GLN A 188 -3.75 -27.85 -2.05
C GLN A 188 -3.81 -26.64 -3.00
N ALA A 189 -2.82 -25.76 -2.94
CA ALA A 189 -2.74 -24.58 -3.79
C ALA A 189 -2.54 -24.96 -5.26
N GLY A 190 -1.76 -26.01 -5.53
CA GLY A 190 -1.59 -26.58 -6.86
C GLY A 190 -2.87 -27.21 -7.41
N ALA A 191 -3.60 -27.97 -6.59
CA ALA A 191 -4.89 -28.56 -6.97
C ALA A 191 -5.94 -27.48 -7.27
N TRP A 192 -6.04 -26.46 -6.41
CA TRP A 192 -6.90 -25.30 -6.64
C TRP A 192 -6.57 -24.59 -7.95
N TRP A 193 -5.28 -24.35 -8.23
CA TRP A 193 -4.85 -23.74 -9.48
C TRP A 193 -5.20 -24.59 -10.71
N GLN A 194 -5.08 -25.91 -10.62
CA GLN A 194 -5.48 -26.81 -11.69
C GLN A 194 -6.98 -26.74 -11.97
N LEU A 195 -7.82 -26.69 -10.94
CA LEU A 195 -9.27 -26.52 -11.07
C LEU A 195 -9.62 -25.18 -11.74
N LEU A 196 -8.96 -24.09 -11.31
CA LEU A 196 -9.15 -22.76 -11.90
C LEU A 196 -8.83 -22.74 -13.40
N VAL A 197 -7.69 -23.33 -13.80
CA VAL A 197 -7.26 -23.38 -15.22
C VAL A 197 -8.09 -24.38 -16.03
N ALA A 198 -8.66 -25.39 -15.38
CA ALA A 198 -9.57 -26.36 -16.00
C ALA A 198 -11.00 -25.81 -16.19
N ASN A 199 -11.28 -24.56 -15.79
CA ASN A 199 -12.62 -23.96 -15.80
C ASN A 199 -13.62 -24.75 -14.94
N ASP A 200 -13.19 -25.22 -13.77
CA ASP A 200 -14.11 -25.71 -12.76
C ASP A 200 -15.04 -24.57 -12.28
N GLU A 201 -16.35 -24.75 -12.41
CA GLU A 201 -17.34 -23.69 -12.21
C GLU A 201 -17.29 -23.08 -10.80
N GLU A 202 -17.30 -23.93 -9.77
CA GLU A 202 -17.26 -23.50 -8.36
C GLU A 202 -15.99 -22.71 -8.08
N THR A 203 -14.82 -23.27 -8.45
CA THR A 203 -13.52 -22.63 -8.23
C THR A 203 -13.39 -21.29 -8.94
N VAL A 204 -13.85 -21.19 -10.20
CA VAL A 204 -13.79 -19.94 -10.98
C VAL A 204 -14.74 -18.89 -10.42
N CYS A 205 -15.98 -19.26 -10.11
CA CYS A 205 -16.96 -18.33 -9.54
C CYS A 205 -16.47 -17.77 -8.20
N ASP A 206 -15.95 -18.62 -7.31
CA ASP A 206 -15.40 -18.19 -6.03
C ASP A 206 -14.20 -17.25 -6.20
N ALA A 207 -13.25 -17.60 -7.08
CA ALA A 207 -12.07 -16.76 -7.33
C ALA A 207 -12.46 -15.38 -7.90
N VAL A 208 -13.39 -15.34 -8.86
CA VAL A 208 -13.86 -14.09 -9.47
C VAL A 208 -14.66 -13.25 -8.47
N ASN A 209 -15.52 -13.88 -7.66
CA ASN A 209 -16.29 -13.19 -6.63
C ASN A 209 -15.39 -12.60 -5.53
N ALA A 210 -14.34 -13.33 -5.14
CA ALA A 210 -13.32 -12.82 -4.23
C ALA A 210 -12.60 -11.59 -4.81
N ALA A 211 -12.28 -11.60 -6.11
CA ALA A 211 -11.69 -10.43 -6.78
C ALA A 211 -12.67 -9.23 -6.83
N PHE A 212 -13.96 -9.48 -7.09
CA PHE A 212 -14.97 -8.43 -7.14
C PHE A 212 -15.32 -7.79 -5.79
N ALA A 213 -14.93 -8.39 -4.67
CA ALA A 213 -15.28 -7.90 -3.33
C ALA A 213 -14.82 -6.44 -3.08
N ASP A 214 -13.74 -6.01 -3.71
CA ASP A 214 -13.17 -4.66 -3.56
C ASP A 214 -13.72 -3.63 -4.57
N ASN A 215 -14.62 -4.05 -5.48
CA ASN A 215 -15.10 -3.19 -6.54
C ASN A 215 -16.25 -2.26 -6.12
N PRO A 216 -16.27 -1.00 -6.59
CA PRO A 216 -17.37 -0.08 -6.35
C PRO A 216 -18.67 -0.47 -7.07
N ALA A 217 -18.60 -1.34 -8.08
CA ALA A 217 -19.75 -2.00 -8.68
C ALA A 217 -19.73 -3.47 -8.25
N ALA A 218 -20.76 -3.91 -7.52
CA ALA A 218 -20.87 -5.28 -7.07
C ALA A 218 -21.16 -6.19 -8.26
N GLY A 219 -20.11 -6.76 -8.83
CA GLY A 219 -20.19 -7.89 -9.76
C GLY A 219 -20.33 -9.18 -8.98
N CYS A 220 -21.08 -10.13 -9.52
CA CYS A 220 -21.21 -11.48 -9.00
C CYS A 220 -21.10 -12.44 -10.18
N ALA A 221 -20.06 -13.27 -10.19
CA ALA A 221 -19.98 -14.46 -11.01
C ALA A 221 -20.97 -15.50 -10.48
N VAL A 222 -21.83 -15.97 -11.37
CA VAL A 222 -23.02 -16.75 -11.00
C VAL A 222 -23.09 -18.08 -11.74
N GLY A 223 -22.21 -18.31 -12.70
CA GLY A 223 -22.07 -19.60 -13.37
C GLY A 223 -21.03 -19.57 -14.48
N LEU A 224 -20.62 -20.76 -14.91
CA LEU A 224 -19.61 -20.94 -15.96
C LEU A 224 -20.03 -22.08 -16.88
N GLU A 225 -20.20 -21.78 -18.16
CA GLU A 225 -20.48 -22.78 -19.19
C GLU A 225 -19.31 -22.84 -20.19
N ASP A 226 -18.64 -23.98 -20.25
CA ASP A 226 -17.41 -24.22 -21.03
C ASP A 226 -16.28 -23.22 -20.74
N ARG A 227 -16.28 -22.09 -21.44
CA ARG A 227 -15.29 -21.00 -21.36
C ARG A 227 -15.94 -19.63 -21.29
N VAL A 228 -17.24 -19.59 -21.01
CA VAL A 228 -18.05 -18.38 -20.96
C VAL A 228 -18.55 -18.19 -19.53
N LEU A 229 -18.00 -17.19 -18.86
CA LEU A 229 -18.38 -16.84 -17.49
C LEU A 229 -19.64 -15.97 -17.51
N SER A 230 -20.62 -16.28 -16.68
CA SER A 230 -21.81 -15.46 -16.51
C SER A 230 -21.69 -14.57 -15.27
N VAL A 231 -21.92 -13.27 -15.44
CA VAL A 231 -21.76 -12.25 -14.40
C VAL A 231 -23.00 -11.35 -14.32
N VAL A 232 -23.46 -11.08 -13.11
CA VAL A 232 -24.47 -10.05 -12.83
C VAL A 232 -23.78 -8.88 -12.14
N MET A 233 -23.95 -7.67 -12.67
CA MET A 233 -23.34 -6.46 -12.13
C MET A 233 -24.40 -5.47 -11.65
N ARG A 234 -24.27 -5.01 -10.41
CA ARG A 234 -25.09 -3.94 -9.86
C ARG A 234 -24.53 -2.57 -10.22
N GLN A 235 -25.28 -1.82 -11.02
CA GLN A 235 -24.94 -0.44 -11.40
C GLN A 235 -25.66 0.57 -10.49
N GLN A 236 -24.94 1.62 -10.10
CA GLN A 236 -25.52 2.76 -9.38
C GLN A 236 -26.75 3.31 -10.09
N ASP A 237 -27.75 3.76 -9.33
CA ASP A 237 -29.00 4.26 -9.91
C ASP A 237 -28.79 5.58 -10.64
N LEU A 238 -29.54 5.83 -11.73
CA LEU A 238 -29.43 7.09 -12.48
C LEU A 238 -29.65 8.32 -11.59
N ASP A 239 -30.51 8.18 -10.58
CA ASP A 239 -30.86 9.26 -9.68
C ASP A 239 -29.81 9.56 -8.61
N SER A 240 -28.79 8.72 -8.45
CA SER A 240 -27.67 8.99 -7.55
C SER A 240 -26.66 10.01 -8.12
N LEU A 241 -26.69 10.26 -9.44
CA LEU A 241 -25.76 11.19 -10.07
C LEU A 241 -26.03 12.65 -9.68
N PRO A 242 -24.99 13.49 -9.59
CA PRO A 242 -25.13 14.91 -9.33
C PRO A 242 -26.08 15.61 -10.32
N THR A 243 -26.78 16.64 -9.83
CA THR A 243 -27.69 17.47 -10.63
C THR A 243 -27.01 18.70 -11.23
N GLN A 244 -25.76 18.97 -10.85
CA GLN A 244 -24.97 20.11 -11.30
C GLN A 244 -23.71 19.66 -12.05
N THR A 245 -23.23 20.51 -12.94
CA THR A 245 -21.96 20.34 -13.67
C THR A 245 -21.15 21.63 -13.66
N PRO A 246 -19.81 21.54 -13.64
CA PRO A 246 -18.95 22.68 -13.91
C PRO A 246 -19.24 23.31 -15.27
N GLY A 247 -19.13 24.62 -15.35
CA GLY A 247 -19.18 25.38 -16.59
C GLY A 247 -18.49 26.72 -16.44
N VAL A 248 -18.56 27.53 -17.50
CA VAL A 248 -18.04 28.90 -17.51
C VAL A 248 -19.15 29.90 -17.83
N THR A 249 -19.06 31.07 -17.21
CA THR A 249 -19.83 32.26 -17.59
C THR A 249 -19.29 32.88 -18.88
N GLN A 250 -20.01 33.80 -19.51
CA GLN A 250 -19.52 34.52 -20.71
C GLN A 250 -18.23 35.30 -20.45
N ALA A 251 -17.99 35.71 -19.20
CA ALA A 251 -16.76 36.39 -18.77
C ALA A 251 -15.63 35.42 -18.40
N GLY A 252 -15.75 34.11 -18.68
CA GLY A 252 -14.73 33.09 -18.40
C GLY A 252 -14.64 32.65 -16.95
N ARG A 253 -15.49 33.16 -16.05
CA ARG A 253 -15.47 32.76 -14.63
C ARG A 253 -16.09 31.36 -14.44
N PRO A 254 -15.49 30.47 -13.63
CA PRO A 254 -16.07 29.20 -13.24
C PRO A 254 -17.46 29.37 -12.63
N THR A 255 -18.38 28.47 -12.98
CA THR A 255 -19.75 28.45 -12.46
C THR A 255 -20.29 27.03 -12.41
N LEU A 256 -21.37 26.84 -11.65
CA LEU A 256 -22.13 25.60 -11.63
C LEU A 256 -23.38 25.79 -12.49
N LYS A 257 -23.62 24.85 -13.41
CA LYS A 257 -24.81 24.82 -14.26
C LYS A 257 -25.63 23.58 -13.92
N THR A 258 -26.94 23.66 -14.12
CA THR A 258 -27.80 22.46 -14.04
C THR A 258 -27.37 21.47 -15.12
N LEU A 259 -27.17 20.21 -14.73
CA LEU A 259 -26.88 19.13 -15.65
C LEU A 259 -28.16 18.78 -16.42
N THR A 260 -28.11 18.78 -17.76
CA THR A 260 -29.28 18.45 -18.56
C THR A 260 -29.63 16.96 -18.40
N LYS A 261 -30.90 16.57 -18.62
CA LYS A 261 -31.29 15.15 -18.56
C LYS A 261 -30.44 14.29 -19.50
N ARG A 262 -30.19 14.78 -20.73
CA ARG A 262 -29.33 14.10 -21.72
C ARG A 262 -27.90 13.93 -21.22
N ASP A 263 -27.29 14.97 -20.67
CA ASP A 263 -25.91 14.90 -20.18
C ASP A 263 -25.77 14.01 -18.94
N ARG A 264 -26.80 13.99 -18.09
CA ARG A 264 -26.88 13.09 -16.94
C ARG A 264 -26.96 11.63 -17.39
N THR A 265 -27.83 11.32 -18.35
CA THR A 265 -27.93 9.98 -18.96
C THR A 265 -26.64 9.57 -19.64
N LEU A 266 -25.98 10.48 -20.38
CA LEU A 266 -24.70 10.20 -21.01
C LEU A 266 -23.61 9.91 -19.97
N TRP A 267 -23.49 10.73 -18.91
CA TRP A 267 -22.53 10.47 -17.84
C TRP A 267 -22.81 9.11 -17.20
N TRP A 268 -24.06 8.81 -16.86
CA TRP A 268 -24.43 7.52 -16.30
C TRP A 268 -24.06 6.34 -17.21
N LEU A 269 -24.35 6.46 -18.51
CA LEU A 269 -24.00 5.45 -19.51
C LEU A 269 -22.49 5.26 -19.63
N THR A 270 -21.70 6.33 -19.54
CA THR A 270 -20.23 6.24 -19.52
C THR A 270 -19.73 5.56 -18.24
N VAL A 271 -20.33 5.84 -17.07
CA VAL A 271 -19.98 5.11 -15.82
C VAL A 271 -20.31 3.63 -15.98
N MET A 272 -21.49 3.30 -16.51
CA MET A 272 -21.90 1.92 -16.73
C MET A 272 -20.94 1.20 -17.67
N GLY A 273 -20.63 1.77 -18.84
CA GLY A 273 -19.66 1.17 -19.77
C GLY A 273 -18.28 1.02 -19.15
N SER A 274 -17.84 2.00 -18.35
CA SER A 274 -16.57 1.92 -17.63
C SER A 274 -16.54 0.79 -16.60
N ASN A 275 -17.65 0.58 -15.88
CA ASN A 275 -17.75 -0.51 -14.90
C ASN A 275 -17.84 -1.87 -15.60
N VAL A 276 -18.67 -2.00 -16.65
CA VAL A 276 -18.78 -3.24 -17.44
C VAL A 276 -17.41 -3.69 -17.95
N ILE A 277 -16.64 -2.80 -18.57
CA ILE A 277 -15.33 -3.16 -19.11
C ILE A 277 -14.32 -3.46 -18.00
N ALA A 278 -14.38 -2.77 -16.86
CA ALA A 278 -13.54 -3.10 -15.71
C ALA A 278 -13.84 -4.50 -15.17
N THR A 279 -15.12 -4.80 -14.91
CA THR A 279 -15.60 -6.11 -14.44
C THR A 279 -15.20 -7.24 -15.38
N VAL A 280 -15.35 -7.03 -16.70
CA VAL A 280 -14.94 -8.03 -17.70
C VAL A 280 -13.42 -8.22 -17.70
N LYS A 281 -12.63 -7.13 -17.67
CA LYS A 281 -11.15 -7.23 -17.61
C LYS A 281 -10.68 -7.97 -16.38
N GLU A 282 -11.27 -7.69 -15.24
CA GLU A 282 -10.92 -8.33 -13.98
C GLU A 282 -11.30 -9.81 -13.96
N ALA A 283 -12.51 -10.16 -14.37
CA ALA A 283 -12.92 -11.56 -14.51
C ALA A 283 -11.96 -12.36 -15.40
N LEU A 284 -11.60 -11.79 -16.56
CA LEU A 284 -10.67 -12.41 -17.49
C LEU A 284 -9.22 -12.45 -16.96
N ALA A 285 -8.82 -11.50 -16.10
CA ALA A 285 -7.52 -11.53 -15.45
C ALA A 285 -7.47 -12.61 -14.36
N THR A 286 -8.53 -12.75 -13.57
CA THR A 286 -8.66 -13.73 -12.49
C THR A 286 -8.79 -15.17 -13.01
N ALA A 287 -9.56 -15.37 -14.09
CA ALA A 287 -9.78 -16.67 -14.70
C ALA A 287 -9.14 -16.71 -16.12
N PRO A 288 -7.85 -17.09 -16.24
CA PRO A 288 -7.11 -16.97 -17.50
C PRO A 288 -7.60 -17.92 -18.61
N ALA A 289 -8.28 -19.02 -18.26
CA ALA A 289 -8.83 -19.98 -19.21
C ALA A 289 -10.26 -19.63 -19.70
N VAL A 290 -10.87 -18.58 -19.16
CA VAL A 290 -12.13 -18.02 -19.66
C VAL A 290 -11.87 -17.19 -20.91
N ASP A 291 -12.66 -17.42 -21.96
CA ASP A 291 -12.54 -16.76 -23.27
C ASP A 291 -13.55 -15.62 -23.44
N ALA A 292 -14.67 -15.65 -22.72
CA ALA A 292 -15.70 -14.61 -22.79
C ALA A 292 -16.48 -14.46 -21.48
N VAL A 293 -17.10 -13.29 -21.31
CA VAL A 293 -17.98 -12.98 -20.19
C VAL A 293 -19.34 -12.54 -20.72
N ASP A 294 -20.40 -13.25 -20.31
CA ASP A 294 -21.79 -12.83 -20.47
C ASP A 294 -22.18 -11.99 -19.26
N LEU A 295 -22.45 -10.71 -19.46
CA LEU A 295 -22.67 -9.77 -18.36
C LEU A 295 -24.03 -9.10 -18.47
N ALA A 296 -24.81 -9.20 -17.38
CA ALA A 296 -26.04 -8.46 -17.21
C ALA A 296 -25.89 -7.33 -16.18
N VAL A 297 -26.39 -6.15 -16.53
CA VAL A 297 -26.36 -4.97 -15.67
C VAL A 297 -27.74 -4.74 -15.07
N ILE A 298 -27.81 -4.71 -13.75
CA ILE A 298 -29.05 -4.39 -13.03
C ILE A 298 -28.96 -3.01 -12.38
N THR A 299 -30.01 -2.19 -12.54
CA THR A 299 -30.15 -0.87 -11.88
C THR A 299 -31.59 -0.71 -11.33
N ARG A 300 -31.84 0.19 -10.37
CA ARG A 300 -33.24 0.52 -10.02
C ARG A 300 -33.79 1.44 -11.09
N LEU A 301 -34.95 1.07 -11.66
CA LEU A 301 -35.61 1.91 -12.65
C LEU A 301 -36.16 3.19 -11.99
N PRO A 302 -35.96 4.39 -12.57
CA PRO A 302 -36.42 5.64 -11.97
C PRO A 302 -37.92 5.67 -11.66
N ASP A 303 -38.74 5.13 -12.57
CA ASP A 303 -40.21 5.20 -12.47
C ASP A 303 -40.80 4.20 -11.46
N THR A 304 -40.24 2.98 -11.37
CA THR A 304 -40.82 1.88 -10.58
C THR A 304 -40.04 1.56 -9.31
N GLN A 305 -38.80 2.05 -9.18
CA GLN A 305 -37.84 1.74 -8.10
C GLN A 305 -37.53 0.24 -7.95
N ARG A 306 -37.94 -0.60 -8.91
CA ARG A 306 -37.62 -2.02 -8.98
C ARG A 306 -36.27 -2.25 -9.65
N LEU A 307 -35.58 -3.29 -9.19
CA LEU A 307 -34.38 -3.81 -9.86
C LEU A 307 -34.80 -4.44 -11.19
N ASP A 308 -34.09 -4.08 -12.25
CA ASP A 308 -34.32 -4.66 -13.57
C ASP A 308 -33.04 -4.63 -14.40
N VAL A 309 -32.98 -5.47 -15.44
CA VAL A 309 -31.86 -5.56 -16.37
C VAL A 309 -31.95 -4.43 -17.40
N VAL A 310 -30.89 -3.64 -17.49
CA VAL A 310 -30.81 -2.45 -18.36
C VAL A 310 -29.77 -2.57 -19.47
N ALA A 311 -28.83 -3.49 -19.31
CA ALA A 311 -27.92 -3.90 -20.37
C ALA A 311 -27.57 -5.38 -20.24
N PHE A 312 -27.37 -6.04 -21.36
CA PHE A 312 -26.88 -7.41 -21.46
C PHE A 312 -26.00 -7.55 -22.70
N GLY A 313 -24.98 -8.39 -22.65
CA GLY A 313 -24.17 -8.73 -23.81
C GLY A 313 -23.05 -9.69 -23.48
N ARG A 314 -22.31 -10.09 -24.51
CA ARG A 314 -21.11 -10.95 -24.40
C ARG A 314 -19.86 -10.14 -24.75
N TRP A 315 -18.82 -10.23 -23.93
CA TRP A 315 -17.53 -9.63 -24.23
C TRP A 315 -16.43 -10.69 -24.24
N THR A 316 -15.78 -10.86 -25.39
CA THR A 316 -14.68 -11.84 -25.54
C THR A 316 -13.34 -11.24 -25.12
N ARG A 317 -12.45 -12.07 -24.59
CA ARG A 317 -11.07 -11.70 -24.24
C ARG A 317 -10.36 -10.99 -25.38
N ARG A 318 -10.43 -11.58 -26.58
CA ARG A 318 -9.83 -11.02 -27.80
C ARG A 318 -10.35 -9.62 -28.11
N ALA A 319 -11.67 -9.39 -27.99
CA ALA A 319 -12.26 -8.08 -28.28
C ALA A 319 -11.81 -7.03 -27.25
N ILE A 320 -11.76 -7.40 -25.96
CA ILE A 320 -11.32 -6.52 -24.88
C ILE A 320 -9.84 -6.16 -24.99
N GLU A 321 -8.97 -7.14 -25.25
CA GLU A 321 -7.50 -6.96 -25.32
C GLU A 321 -7.06 -6.23 -26.59
N SER A 322 -7.76 -6.41 -27.71
CA SER A 322 -7.45 -5.70 -28.96
C SER A 322 -7.98 -4.27 -29.02
N THR A 323 -8.93 -3.91 -28.15
CA THR A 323 -9.48 -2.56 -28.10
C THR A 323 -8.53 -1.62 -27.33
N PRO A 324 -8.11 -0.48 -27.91
CA PRO A 324 -7.28 0.47 -27.19
C PRO A 324 -8.14 1.34 -26.25
N TRP A 325 -7.95 1.13 -24.95
CA TRP A 325 -8.57 1.93 -23.88
C TRP A 325 -7.60 3.02 -23.42
N ARG A 326 -7.84 4.27 -23.80
CA ARG A 326 -6.92 5.39 -23.55
C ARG A 326 -7.57 6.56 -22.82
N ALA A 327 -8.87 6.74 -22.99
CA ALA A 327 -9.59 7.89 -22.47
C ALA A 327 -10.95 7.49 -21.90
N PRO A 328 -11.53 8.29 -20.97
CA PRO A 328 -12.82 8.00 -20.35
C PRO A 328 -13.97 7.75 -21.34
N GLU A 329 -13.95 8.44 -22.49
CA GLU A 329 -14.94 8.28 -23.56
C GLU A 329 -14.88 6.92 -24.26
N ASP A 330 -13.75 6.22 -24.21
CA ASP A 330 -13.62 4.88 -24.79
C ASP A 330 -14.55 3.88 -24.08
N ALA A 331 -14.95 4.14 -22.83
CA ALA A 331 -15.93 3.36 -22.10
C ALA A 331 -17.22 3.10 -22.89
N LEU A 332 -17.66 4.03 -23.74
CA LEU A 332 -18.88 3.87 -24.55
C LEU A 332 -18.75 2.80 -25.63
N ARG A 333 -17.54 2.40 -26.00
CA ARG A 333 -17.28 1.32 -26.96
C ARG A 333 -17.74 -0.05 -26.45
N PHE A 334 -18.11 -0.19 -25.16
CA PHE A 334 -18.69 -1.44 -24.66
C PHE A 334 -19.91 -1.89 -25.46
N LEU A 335 -20.66 -0.95 -26.07
CA LEU A 335 -21.80 -1.22 -26.95
C LEU A 335 -21.37 -1.85 -28.29
N ASP A 336 -20.21 -1.47 -28.82
CA ASP A 336 -19.74 -1.88 -30.15
C ASP A 336 -18.79 -3.09 -30.09
N VAL A 337 -18.07 -3.24 -28.98
CA VAL A 337 -17.07 -4.28 -28.76
C VAL A 337 -17.72 -5.60 -28.31
N GLY A 338 -18.88 -5.52 -27.67
CA GLY A 338 -19.62 -6.71 -27.24
C GLY A 338 -20.44 -7.33 -28.36
N GLU A 339 -20.65 -8.64 -28.28
CA GLU A 339 -21.54 -9.40 -29.15
C GLU A 339 -22.96 -9.40 -28.58
N GLY A 340 -23.96 -9.11 -29.42
CA GLY A 340 -25.36 -9.16 -29.02
C GLY A 340 -25.74 -8.18 -27.91
N VAL A 341 -25.05 -7.04 -27.80
CA VAL A 341 -25.29 -6.07 -26.72
C VAL A 341 -26.66 -5.43 -26.88
N GLU A 342 -27.55 -5.73 -25.93
CA GLU A 342 -28.83 -5.04 -25.76
C GLU A 342 -28.68 -4.02 -24.63
N CYS A 343 -28.94 -2.74 -24.92
CA CYS A 343 -28.93 -1.69 -23.92
C CYS A 343 -30.18 -0.84 -24.04
N ALA A 344 -30.98 -0.82 -22.98
CA ALA A 344 -32.24 -0.09 -22.97
C ALA A 344 -32.08 1.42 -22.68
N VAL A 345 -30.85 1.86 -22.42
CA VAL A 345 -30.52 3.26 -22.16
C VAL A 345 -29.80 3.84 -23.38
N THR A 346 -30.47 4.73 -24.10
CA THR A 346 -29.83 5.56 -25.13
C THR A 346 -29.76 7.00 -24.68
N THR A 347 -28.80 7.77 -25.22
CA THR A 347 -28.65 9.21 -24.89
C THR A 347 -29.87 10.06 -25.29
N THR A 348 -30.74 9.52 -26.14
CA THR A 348 -32.00 10.12 -26.59
C THR A 348 -33.23 9.59 -25.85
N ALA A 349 -33.11 8.50 -25.08
CA ALA A 349 -34.23 7.93 -24.34
C ALA A 349 -34.57 8.79 -23.12
N THR A 350 -35.85 9.10 -22.97
CA THR A 350 -36.39 9.82 -21.81
C THR A 350 -36.80 8.89 -20.67
N ARG A 351 -36.83 7.57 -20.91
CA ARG A 351 -37.09 6.51 -19.92
C ARG A 351 -36.24 5.29 -20.23
N ILE A 352 -35.75 4.65 -19.18
CA ILE A 352 -35.08 3.35 -19.24
C ILE A 352 -36.16 2.28 -19.38
N LYS A 353 -36.13 1.49 -20.45
CA LYS A 353 -37.00 0.32 -20.60
C LYS A 353 -36.29 -0.93 -20.04
N PRO A 354 -37.00 -1.95 -19.58
CA PRO A 354 -36.38 -3.26 -19.34
C PRO A 354 -35.88 -3.87 -20.66
N VAL A 355 -34.76 -4.59 -20.62
CA VAL A 355 -34.29 -5.42 -21.72
C VAL A 355 -35.10 -6.73 -21.75
N ASP A 356 -35.44 -7.22 -22.94
CA ASP A 356 -36.17 -8.49 -23.08
C ASP A 356 -35.20 -9.67 -23.01
N THR A 357 -35.05 -10.26 -21.82
CA THR A 357 -34.10 -11.35 -21.58
C THR A 357 -34.54 -12.71 -22.15
N ARG A 358 -35.67 -12.79 -22.87
CA ARG A 358 -36.18 -14.04 -23.47
C ARG A 358 -35.26 -14.63 -24.55
N SER A 359 -34.35 -13.83 -25.11
CA SER A 359 -33.31 -14.25 -26.05
C SER A 359 -32.11 -14.94 -25.38
N ALA A 360 -32.00 -14.90 -24.04
CA ALA A 360 -30.86 -15.42 -23.27
C ALA A 360 -31.32 -16.36 -22.13
N PRO A 361 -31.63 -17.64 -22.41
CA PRO A 361 -32.22 -18.55 -21.43
C PRO A 361 -31.36 -18.81 -20.18
N GLY A 362 -30.03 -18.80 -20.28
CA GLY A 362 -29.13 -18.94 -19.12
C GLY A 362 -29.25 -17.80 -18.10
N LEU A 363 -29.57 -16.58 -18.55
CA LEU A 363 -29.62 -15.40 -17.69
C LEU A 363 -30.90 -15.29 -16.86
N ARG A 364 -32.04 -15.85 -17.32
CA ARG A 364 -33.26 -15.89 -16.50
C ARG A 364 -33.06 -16.73 -15.26
N THR A 365 -32.44 -17.91 -15.41
CA THR A 365 -32.05 -18.76 -14.28
C THR A 365 -31.12 -18.00 -13.32
N LEU A 366 -30.18 -17.21 -13.84
CA LEU A 366 -29.24 -16.42 -13.05
C LEU A 366 -29.88 -15.23 -12.30
N VAL A 367 -30.79 -14.50 -12.94
CA VAL A 367 -31.54 -13.41 -12.29
C VAL A 367 -32.51 -13.99 -11.25
N ASP A 368 -33.15 -15.13 -11.53
CA ASP A 368 -34.05 -15.80 -10.59
C ASP A 368 -33.29 -16.38 -9.37
N THR A 369 -32.04 -16.82 -9.54
CA THR A 369 -31.19 -17.35 -8.44
C THR A 369 -30.50 -16.24 -7.65
N ALA A 370 -30.04 -15.17 -8.31
CA ALA A 370 -29.39 -14.01 -7.67
C ALA A 370 -30.35 -13.13 -6.84
N ILE A 371 -31.66 -13.35 -6.93
CA ILE A 371 -32.66 -12.67 -6.10
C ILE A 371 -32.82 -13.34 -4.72
N ASP A 372 -32.38 -14.59 -4.55
CA ASP A 372 -32.57 -15.35 -3.30
C ASP A 372 -31.37 -15.27 -2.32
N ASP A 373 -30.16 -14.99 -2.83
CA ASP A 373 -29.00 -14.73 -1.99
C ASP A 373 -28.79 -13.22 -1.77
N GLY A 374 -29.01 -12.79 -0.53
CA GLY A 374 -28.85 -11.40 -0.13
C GLY A 374 -27.44 -10.87 -0.46
N LEU A 375 -27.38 -9.94 -1.42
CA LEU A 375 -26.20 -9.15 -1.83
C LEU A 375 -25.60 -8.23 -0.73
N ASP A 376 -25.73 -8.59 0.55
CA ASP A 376 -25.35 -7.74 1.70
C ASP A 376 -24.58 -8.47 2.81
N THR A 377 -24.05 -9.68 2.55
CA THR A 377 -23.26 -10.40 3.55
C THR A 377 -21.87 -10.72 3.00
N PRO A 378 -20.78 -10.08 3.50
CA PRO A 378 -19.44 -10.54 3.20
C PRO A 378 -19.30 -11.99 3.70
N PRO A 379 -18.67 -12.89 2.93
CA PRO A 379 -18.42 -14.24 3.42
C PRO A 379 -17.61 -14.17 4.71
N ASP A 380 -18.01 -14.96 5.71
CA ASP A 380 -17.27 -15.17 6.94
C ASP A 380 -15.82 -15.54 6.56
N GLN A 381 -14.89 -14.63 6.82
CA GLN A 381 -13.48 -14.91 6.59
C GLN A 381 -13.07 -16.08 7.49
N PRO A 382 -12.48 -17.17 6.95
CA PRO A 382 -11.92 -18.21 7.78
C PRO A 382 -10.93 -17.54 8.74
N THR A 383 -11.04 -17.86 10.03
CA THR A 383 -10.14 -17.34 11.06
C THR A 383 -8.70 -17.59 10.63
N ASP A 384 -7.97 -16.50 10.45
CA ASP A 384 -6.57 -16.38 10.02
C ASP A 384 -5.63 -17.05 11.05
N ALA A 385 -5.70 -18.37 11.13
CA ALA A 385 -4.85 -19.18 11.98
C ALA A 385 -3.56 -19.48 11.22
N ASP A 386 -2.43 -19.03 11.75
CA ASP A 386 -1.11 -19.31 11.18
C ASP A 386 -0.92 -20.82 10.98
N PRO A 387 -0.81 -21.32 9.73
CA PRO A 387 -0.65 -22.74 9.46
C PRO A 387 0.67 -23.30 10.00
N TYR A 388 1.67 -22.43 10.22
CA TYR A 388 2.96 -22.78 10.79
C TYR A 388 3.04 -22.56 12.30
N ALA A 389 1.91 -22.32 12.98
CA ALA A 389 1.87 -22.12 14.42
C ALA A 389 2.63 -23.24 15.15
N ILE A 390 3.64 -22.85 15.93
CA ILE A 390 4.60 -23.78 16.53
C ILE A 390 3.95 -24.63 17.62
N THR A 391 4.24 -25.93 17.64
CA THR A 391 3.85 -26.84 18.72
C THR A 391 4.62 -26.51 19.99
N PRO A 392 4.00 -26.09 21.11
CA PRO A 392 4.75 -25.79 22.32
C PRO A 392 5.49 -27.01 22.87
N PHE A 393 6.71 -26.82 23.38
CA PHE A 393 7.54 -27.92 23.91
C PHE A 393 6.81 -28.78 24.96
N ALA A 394 5.98 -28.16 25.80
CA ALA A 394 5.19 -28.88 26.80
C ALA A 394 4.22 -29.90 26.19
N ARG A 395 3.62 -29.57 25.04
CA ARG A 395 2.71 -30.46 24.31
C ARG A 395 3.47 -31.62 23.69
N TRP A 396 4.61 -31.34 23.06
CA TRP A 396 5.51 -32.38 22.53
C TRP A 396 6.02 -33.32 23.64
N ALA A 397 6.48 -32.76 24.76
CA ALA A 397 7.01 -33.52 25.87
C ALA A 397 5.96 -34.42 26.55
N GLY A 398 4.70 -33.98 26.59
CA GLY A 398 3.57 -34.78 27.10
C GLY A 398 3.18 -35.97 26.22
N GLY A 399 3.60 -36.00 24.95
CA GLY A 399 3.36 -37.10 24.01
C GLY A 399 4.40 -38.22 24.02
N ARG A 400 5.46 -38.13 24.84
CA ARG A 400 6.57 -39.12 24.92
C ARG A 400 6.23 -40.42 25.68
N GLY A 401 4.99 -40.88 25.54
CA GLY A 401 4.49 -42.12 26.14
C GLY A 401 4.85 -43.40 25.38
N GLU A 402 5.53 -43.33 24.24
CA GLU A 402 5.91 -44.52 23.47
C GLU A 402 7.36 -44.41 22.95
N PRO A 403 8.24 -45.39 23.22
CA PRO A 403 9.62 -45.36 22.77
C PRO A 403 9.71 -45.74 21.29
N VAL A 404 9.98 -44.76 20.43
CA VAL A 404 10.40 -45.03 19.04
C VAL A 404 11.89 -45.36 19.02
N THR A 405 12.21 -46.61 18.70
CA THR A 405 13.56 -47.09 18.34
C THR A 405 14.14 -46.23 17.20
N PRO A 406 15.42 -45.83 17.24
CA PRO A 406 16.02 -45.04 16.17
C PRO A 406 16.15 -45.89 14.89
N PRO A 407 15.61 -45.47 13.74
CA PRO A 407 15.92 -46.10 12.49
C PRO A 407 17.30 -45.64 11.98
N THR A 408 18.01 -46.63 11.45
CA THR A 408 19.26 -46.64 10.71
C THR A 408 19.48 -45.40 9.82
N ALA A 409 20.70 -44.88 9.88
CA ALA A 409 21.20 -43.77 9.08
C ALA A 409 20.88 -43.91 7.58
N PRO A 410 20.28 -42.89 6.94
CA PRO A 410 20.44 -42.64 5.53
C PRO A 410 21.66 -41.73 5.27
N ALA A 411 22.16 -41.82 4.04
CA ALA A 411 23.36 -41.20 3.48
C ALA A 411 23.51 -39.69 3.79
N PRO A 412 24.75 -39.15 3.78
CA PRO A 412 25.03 -37.80 4.26
C PRO A 412 24.22 -36.75 3.48
N PRO A 413 23.56 -35.80 4.17
CA PRO A 413 22.97 -34.65 3.51
C PRO A 413 24.08 -33.78 2.91
N GLU A 414 23.85 -33.28 1.70
CA GLU A 414 24.63 -32.19 1.14
C GLU A 414 24.66 -31.01 2.14
N PRO A 415 25.80 -30.31 2.28
CA PRO A 415 25.98 -29.35 3.34
C PRO A 415 24.97 -28.20 3.23
N VAL A 416 24.17 -28.04 4.28
CA VAL A 416 23.44 -26.79 4.56
C VAL A 416 24.46 -25.66 4.55
N PRO A 417 24.24 -24.57 3.78
CA PRO A 417 25.20 -23.49 3.70
C PRO A 417 25.38 -22.86 5.08
N GLY A 418 26.63 -22.80 5.54
CA GLY A 418 26.95 -22.17 6.82
C GLY A 418 26.55 -20.70 6.80
N VAL A 419 25.83 -20.24 7.83
CA VAL A 419 25.54 -18.82 8.02
C VAL A 419 26.88 -18.10 8.25
N GLN A 420 27.26 -17.22 7.32
CA GLN A 420 28.51 -16.47 7.41
C GLN A 420 28.27 -15.09 8.03
N VAL A 421 28.88 -14.84 9.18
CA VAL A 421 28.86 -13.50 9.79
C VAL A 421 29.89 -12.60 9.10
N LEU A 422 29.46 -11.42 8.65
CA LEU A 422 30.31 -10.41 8.01
C LEU A 422 30.61 -9.28 8.98
N VAL A 423 31.89 -8.92 9.08
CA VAL A 423 32.32 -7.74 9.84
C VAL A 423 32.39 -6.51 8.94
N PRO A 424 32.18 -5.29 9.48
CA PRO A 424 32.38 -4.04 8.74
C PRO A 424 33.66 -4.03 7.90
N GLY A 425 33.52 -3.69 6.62
CA GLY A 425 34.59 -3.70 5.61
C GLY A 425 34.71 -5.00 4.81
N GLN A 426 34.16 -6.12 5.28
CA GLN A 426 34.23 -7.39 4.57
C GLN A 426 33.37 -7.37 3.31
N THR A 427 33.91 -7.94 2.23
CA THR A 427 33.25 -8.01 0.91
C THR A 427 33.27 -9.45 0.41
N LEU A 428 32.18 -9.87 -0.25
CA LEU A 428 32.10 -11.14 -0.98
C LEU A 428 31.33 -10.98 -2.28
N VAL A 429 31.57 -11.90 -3.21
CA VAL A 429 30.77 -12.04 -4.44
C VAL A 429 29.52 -12.84 -4.09
N LEU A 430 28.36 -12.31 -4.43
CA LEU A 430 27.10 -13.01 -4.24
C LEU A 430 27.00 -14.14 -5.28
N PRO A 431 26.47 -15.31 -4.89
CA PRO A 431 26.25 -16.42 -5.80
C PRO A 431 25.07 -16.09 -6.73
N ASP A 432 24.97 -16.80 -7.85
CA ASP A 432 23.99 -16.50 -8.91
C ASP A 432 22.54 -16.63 -8.41
N GLU A 433 22.29 -17.48 -7.41
CA GLU A 433 20.97 -17.67 -6.77
C GLU A 433 20.47 -16.38 -6.09
N ALA A 434 21.37 -15.54 -5.58
CA ALA A 434 21.03 -14.23 -5.04
C ALA A 434 20.52 -13.26 -6.12
N HIS A 435 20.74 -13.57 -7.41
CA HIS A 435 20.28 -12.72 -8.50
C HIS A 435 18.77 -12.82 -8.72
N VAL A 436 18.17 -13.97 -8.39
CA VAL A 436 16.73 -14.20 -8.49
C VAL A 436 16.01 -13.49 -7.36
N GLU A 437 16.34 -13.81 -6.10
CA GLU A 437 15.80 -13.12 -4.94
C GLU A 437 16.82 -13.15 -3.80
N LEU A 438 17.15 -11.97 -3.29
CA LEU A 438 17.89 -11.78 -2.06
C LEU A 438 16.93 -11.24 -1.00
N ALA A 439 16.58 -12.08 -0.03
CA ALA A 439 15.75 -11.72 1.11
C ALA A 439 16.59 -11.01 2.17
N LEU A 440 16.11 -9.89 2.68
CA LEU A 440 16.74 -9.10 3.74
C LEU A 440 15.82 -9.07 4.95
N GLU A 441 16.36 -9.38 6.13
CA GLU A 441 15.64 -9.27 7.40
C GLU A 441 16.47 -8.45 8.38
N PHE A 442 15.94 -7.32 8.83
CA PHE A 442 16.54 -6.53 9.90
C PHE A 442 15.78 -6.80 11.20
N GLY A 443 16.39 -7.61 12.08
CA GLY A 443 15.79 -7.99 13.35
C GLY A 443 16.42 -7.23 14.52
N PHE A 444 15.62 -6.60 15.37
CA PHE A 444 16.09 -5.79 16.52
C PHE A 444 15.12 -5.86 17.70
N ALA A 445 15.56 -5.43 18.87
CA ALA A 445 14.74 -5.21 20.07
C ALA A 445 15.15 -3.89 20.76
N GLY A 446 14.37 -3.45 21.74
CA GLY A 446 14.66 -2.21 22.48
C GLY A 446 14.07 -0.99 21.78
N ALA A 447 14.92 -0.09 21.28
CA ALA A 447 14.45 1.09 20.56
C ALA A 447 13.86 0.75 19.18
N GLU A 448 12.88 1.54 18.73
CA GLU A 448 12.31 1.41 17.39
C GLU A 448 13.29 1.90 16.31
N ALA A 449 13.40 1.12 15.23
CA ALA A 449 14.19 1.42 14.06
C ALA A 449 13.43 1.01 12.79
N ASP A 450 13.72 1.72 11.70
CA ASP A 450 13.12 1.49 10.39
C ASP A 450 14.20 1.07 9.39
N LEU A 451 13.93 0.00 8.63
CA LEU A 451 14.73 -0.43 7.48
C LEU A 451 14.41 0.43 6.24
N THR A 452 15.45 0.83 5.53
CA THR A 452 15.38 1.62 4.29
C THR A 452 16.40 1.13 3.27
N LEU A 453 16.11 1.32 1.98
CA LEU A 453 17.03 0.98 0.89
C LEU A 453 17.16 2.16 -0.08
N LEU A 454 18.37 2.43 -0.57
CA LEU A 454 18.64 3.50 -1.53
C LEU A 454 19.30 2.92 -2.78
N LEU A 455 18.70 3.13 -3.96
CA LEU A 455 19.23 2.69 -5.24
C LEU A 455 20.09 3.81 -5.84
N LEU A 456 21.37 3.53 -6.04
CA LEU A 456 22.37 4.54 -6.37
C LEU A 456 22.91 4.35 -7.79
N GLY A 457 23.02 5.46 -8.50
CA GLY A 457 23.65 5.56 -9.82
C GLY A 457 25.18 5.47 -9.76
N SER A 458 25.82 5.76 -10.90
CA SER A 458 27.29 5.79 -11.00
C SER A 458 27.95 6.92 -10.21
N ASP A 459 27.20 7.94 -9.82
CA ASP A 459 27.63 9.08 -9.01
C ASP A 459 27.43 8.86 -7.50
N GLU A 460 27.10 7.63 -7.10
CA GLU A 460 26.80 7.23 -5.72
C GLU A 460 25.58 7.96 -5.11
N LYS A 461 24.69 8.50 -5.95
CA LYS A 461 23.45 9.16 -5.52
C LYS A 461 22.21 8.48 -6.08
N VAL A 462 21.07 8.70 -5.41
CA VAL A 462 19.77 8.33 -5.97
C VAL A 462 19.52 9.12 -7.27
N ARG A 463 18.92 8.47 -8.27
CA ARG A 463 18.62 9.14 -9.55
C ARG A 463 17.38 10.04 -9.45
N SER A 464 16.49 9.71 -8.51
CA SER A 464 15.29 10.46 -8.15
C SER A 464 14.79 10.00 -6.78
N ASP A 465 13.84 10.71 -6.18
CA ASP A 465 13.20 10.30 -4.92
C ASP A 465 12.53 8.92 -5.01
N ALA A 466 12.16 8.46 -6.22
CA ALA A 466 11.61 7.14 -6.46
C ALA A 466 12.59 5.98 -6.17
N ASP A 467 13.89 6.27 -6.07
CA ASP A 467 14.95 5.30 -5.76
C ASP A 467 15.24 5.20 -4.24
N PHE A 468 14.47 5.91 -3.41
CA PHE A 468 14.51 5.78 -1.95
C PHE A 468 13.34 4.94 -1.44
N VAL A 469 13.63 3.74 -0.94
CA VAL A 469 12.64 2.78 -0.44
C VAL A 469 12.55 2.85 1.08
N PHE A 470 11.35 3.14 1.58
CA PHE A 470 11.02 3.26 3.00
C PHE A 470 9.52 2.98 3.22
N TYR A 471 9.03 3.00 4.45
CA TYR A 471 7.65 2.57 4.75
C TYR A 471 6.54 3.27 3.94
N ASN A 472 6.73 4.54 3.54
CA ASN A 472 5.74 5.30 2.75
C ASN A 472 5.95 5.19 1.23
N GLN A 473 7.06 4.56 0.81
CA GLN A 473 7.38 4.23 -0.56
C GLN A 473 8.02 2.83 -0.57
N PRO A 474 7.20 1.77 -0.42
CA PRO A 474 7.69 0.44 -0.06
C PRO A 474 8.35 -0.30 -1.23
N ALA A 475 8.43 0.28 -2.43
CA ALA A 475 9.08 -0.35 -3.58
C ALA A 475 9.70 0.68 -4.53
N ALA A 476 10.77 0.28 -5.21
CA ALA A 476 11.43 0.99 -6.29
C ALA A 476 11.74 0.04 -7.46
N ALA A 477 12.20 0.59 -8.58
CA ALA A 477 12.62 -0.18 -9.76
C ALA A 477 11.58 -1.23 -10.22
N ARG A 478 10.31 -0.82 -10.31
CA ARG A 478 9.17 -1.69 -10.67
C ARG A 478 9.00 -2.92 -9.77
N GLY A 479 9.41 -2.83 -8.50
CA GLY A 479 9.30 -3.90 -7.53
C GLY A 479 10.58 -4.75 -7.38
N ALA A 480 11.63 -4.48 -8.15
CA ALA A 480 12.91 -5.17 -8.02
C ALA A 480 13.57 -4.93 -6.65
N VAL A 481 13.26 -3.83 -5.97
CA VAL A 481 13.63 -3.57 -4.58
C VAL A 481 12.37 -3.20 -3.82
N ARG A 482 12.02 -3.96 -2.77
CA ARG A 482 10.79 -3.71 -2.00
C ARG A 482 10.90 -4.07 -0.52
N LEU A 483 10.20 -3.32 0.33
CA LEU A 483 9.85 -3.73 1.69
C LEU A 483 8.68 -4.73 1.61
N VAL A 484 8.79 -5.82 2.35
CA VAL A 484 7.80 -6.90 2.38
C VAL A 484 6.87 -6.75 3.59
N GLY A 485 7.37 -6.15 4.68
CA GLY A 485 6.56 -5.84 5.86
C GLY A 485 7.36 -5.86 7.15
N ARG A 486 6.69 -5.50 8.24
CA ARG A 486 7.19 -5.55 9.63
C ARG A 486 6.37 -6.55 10.41
N HIS A 487 7.00 -7.42 11.17
CA HIS A 487 6.31 -8.28 12.13
C HIS A 487 7.05 -8.33 13.46
N ARG A 488 6.34 -8.78 14.51
CA ARG A 488 6.94 -9.04 15.82
C ARG A 488 7.21 -10.53 15.97
N ASP A 489 8.45 -10.86 16.32
CA ASP A 489 8.88 -12.21 16.66
C ASP A 489 9.27 -12.22 18.15
N GLY A 490 8.31 -12.63 18.99
CA GLY A 490 8.43 -12.55 20.45
C GLY A 490 8.70 -11.13 20.95
N GLY A 491 9.87 -10.91 21.56
CA GLY A 491 10.32 -9.60 22.06
C GLY A 491 11.10 -8.76 21.03
N ARG A 492 11.20 -9.23 19.78
CA ARG A 492 11.94 -8.58 18.69
C ARG A 492 10.99 -8.09 17.61
N THR A 493 11.37 -7.02 16.95
CA THR A 493 10.75 -6.52 15.72
C THR A 493 11.64 -6.92 14.54
N VAL A 494 11.04 -7.39 13.46
CA VAL A 494 11.75 -7.78 12.23
C VAL A 494 11.14 -7.06 11.04
N ASP A 495 11.95 -6.22 10.39
CA ASP A 495 11.65 -5.57 9.12
C ASP A 495 12.17 -6.43 7.96
N ARG A 496 11.33 -6.70 6.96
CA ARG A 496 11.67 -7.52 5.81
C ARG A 496 11.72 -6.71 4.53
N ALA A 497 12.70 -7.01 3.68
CA ALA A 497 12.82 -6.49 2.32
C ALA A 497 13.24 -7.60 1.35
N ALA A 498 12.98 -7.43 0.06
CA ALA A 498 13.41 -8.33 -1.00
C ALA A 498 14.07 -7.53 -2.12
N VAL A 499 15.17 -8.07 -2.65
CA VAL A 499 15.94 -7.49 -3.76
C VAL A 499 16.11 -8.53 -4.86
N PHE A 500 15.51 -8.29 -6.02
CA PHE A 500 15.63 -9.10 -7.24
C PHE A 500 16.76 -8.52 -8.10
N LEU A 501 18.02 -8.88 -7.80
CA LEU A 501 19.20 -8.20 -8.38
C LEU A 501 19.27 -8.30 -9.92
N ALA A 502 18.71 -9.34 -10.53
CA ALA A 502 18.60 -9.48 -11.98
C ALA A 502 17.62 -8.48 -12.62
N ALA A 503 16.63 -8.00 -11.86
CA ALA A 503 15.62 -7.04 -12.31
C ALA A 503 15.97 -5.58 -11.97
N VAL A 504 17.06 -5.35 -11.22
CA VAL A 504 17.55 -4.00 -10.92
C VAL A 504 18.07 -3.36 -12.22
N PRO A 505 17.62 -2.14 -12.59
CA PRO A 505 18.08 -1.48 -13.82
C PRO A 505 19.60 -1.30 -13.88
N ASP A 506 20.17 -1.33 -15.08
CA ASP A 506 21.63 -1.25 -15.27
C ASP A 506 22.23 0.11 -14.89
N GLU A 507 21.41 1.17 -14.86
CA GLU A 507 21.86 2.47 -14.38
C GLU A 507 22.04 2.48 -12.85
N VAL A 508 21.43 1.54 -12.12
CA VAL A 508 21.66 1.33 -10.68
C VAL A 508 22.90 0.48 -10.51
N ARG A 509 23.93 1.09 -9.92
CA ARG A 509 25.23 0.45 -9.68
C ARG A 509 25.37 -0.09 -8.27
N ARG A 510 24.61 0.45 -7.31
CA ARG A 510 24.65 0.05 -5.91
C ARG A 510 23.28 0.16 -5.26
N VAL A 511 22.97 -0.71 -4.30
CA VAL A 511 21.84 -0.61 -3.39
C VAL A 511 22.41 -0.53 -1.97
N ALA A 512 22.20 0.60 -1.29
CA ALA A 512 22.58 0.78 0.11
C ALA A 512 21.43 0.32 1.01
N VAL A 513 21.73 -0.51 2.00
CA VAL A 513 20.79 -1.02 3.00
C VAL A 513 21.05 -0.32 4.32
N SER A 514 20.08 0.46 4.77
CA SER A 514 20.25 1.41 5.86
C SER A 514 19.15 1.31 6.89
N ILE A 515 19.47 1.65 8.13
CA ILE A 515 18.52 1.73 9.23
C ILE A 515 18.49 3.14 9.81
N SER A 516 17.35 3.53 10.38
CA SER A 516 17.25 4.76 11.17
C SER A 516 16.38 4.55 12.40
N THR A 517 16.80 5.10 13.54
CA THR A 517 16.00 5.06 14.77
C THR A 517 14.89 6.13 14.73
N ALA A 518 13.75 5.85 15.38
CA ALA A 518 12.56 6.70 15.33
C ALA A 518 12.81 8.19 15.68
N VAL A 519 12.18 9.08 14.90
CA VAL A 519 12.31 10.54 15.04
C VAL A 519 11.55 11.04 16.28
N GLY A 520 12.26 11.68 17.21
CA GLY A 520 11.66 12.42 18.34
C GLY A 520 11.94 11.88 19.75
N GLY A 521 12.56 10.70 19.89
CA GLY A 521 12.82 10.05 21.19
C GLY A 521 14.25 10.15 21.75
N GLY A 522 15.20 10.71 20.99
CA GLY A 522 16.63 10.69 21.38
C GLY A 522 17.30 9.31 21.31
N SER A 523 16.58 8.30 20.82
CA SER A 523 17.09 6.94 20.62
C SER A 523 18.24 6.91 19.61
N THR A 524 19.18 6.01 19.83
CA THR A 524 20.39 5.83 19.02
C THR A 524 20.59 4.35 18.70
N CYS A 525 21.49 4.03 17.78
CA CYS A 525 21.85 2.65 17.46
C CYS A 525 22.39 1.90 18.70
N GLY A 526 22.97 2.61 19.67
CA GLY A 526 23.36 2.06 20.97
C GLY A 526 22.19 1.65 21.88
N SER A 527 20.96 2.08 21.56
CA SER A 527 19.73 1.66 22.26
C SER A 527 19.07 0.43 21.62
N LEU A 528 19.57 -0.05 20.48
CA LEU A 528 19.11 -1.27 19.84
C LEU A 528 19.74 -2.49 20.52
N GLN A 529 18.93 -3.52 20.73
CA GLN A 529 19.35 -4.79 21.31
C GLN A 529 19.22 -5.88 20.28
N GLN A 530 20.20 -6.78 20.23
CA GLN A 530 20.23 -7.91 19.30
C GLN A 530 20.02 -7.50 17.82
N ALA A 531 20.39 -6.28 17.43
CA ALA A 531 20.19 -5.78 16.08
C ALA A 531 21.16 -6.41 15.07
N GLU A 532 20.62 -7.05 14.05
CA GLU A 532 21.38 -7.62 12.93
C GLU A 532 20.59 -7.54 11.63
N LEU A 533 21.30 -7.35 10.52
CA LEU A 533 20.77 -7.52 9.17
C LEU A 533 21.17 -8.90 8.66
N ARG A 534 20.18 -9.72 8.33
CA ARG A 534 20.35 -11.01 7.67
C ARG A 534 20.04 -10.86 6.18
N LEU A 535 20.88 -11.44 5.34
CA LEU A 535 20.66 -11.56 3.90
C LEU A 535 20.64 -13.05 3.54
N THR A 536 19.61 -13.51 2.84
CA THR A 536 19.43 -14.93 2.53
C THR A 536 19.04 -15.11 1.07
N CYS A 537 19.64 -16.09 0.42
CA CYS A 537 19.25 -16.61 -0.89
C CYS A 537 19.38 -18.14 -0.87
N PRO A 538 18.88 -18.86 -1.88
CA PRO A 538 19.07 -20.31 -1.95
C PRO A 538 20.55 -20.67 -1.84
N GLY A 539 20.92 -21.53 -0.89
CA GLY A 539 22.30 -21.98 -0.75
C GLY A 539 23.27 -21.00 -0.08
N ALA A 540 22.83 -19.83 0.43
CA ALA A 540 23.71 -18.97 1.24
C ALA A 540 22.94 -18.01 2.18
N SER A 541 23.51 -17.80 3.38
CA SER A 541 22.99 -16.82 4.33
C SER A 541 24.13 -16.04 4.98
N TRP A 542 23.96 -14.72 5.05
CA TRP A 542 24.91 -13.79 5.64
C TRP A 542 24.27 -12.97 6.75
N VAL A 543 25.03 -12.70 7.81
CA VAL A 543 24.59 -11.84 8.91
C VAL A 543 25.56 -10.68 9.07
N VAL A 544 25.04 -9.46 9.06
CA VAL A 544 25.76 -8.22 9.35
C VAL A 544 25.26 -7.69 10.70
N PRO A 545 26.02 -7.88 11.79
CA PRO A 545 25.66 -7.33 13.09
C PRO A 545 25.63 -5.80 13.04
N THR A 546 24.67 -5.17 13.71
CA THR A 546 24.60 -3.72 13.81
C THR A 546 25.54 -3.21 14.91
N PRO A 547 26.53 -2.36 14.60
CA PRO A 547 27.34 -1.69 15.63
C PRO A 547 26.47 -0.90 16.62
N ALA A 548 26.62 -1.19 17.91
CA ALA A 548 25.98 -0.44 18.98
C ALA A 548 26.75 0.88 19.20
N ASP A 549 26.20 1.99 18.73
CA ASP A 549 26.80 3.33 18.86
C ASP A 549 25.81 4.33 19.48
N PRO A 550 26.08 4.88 20.67
CA PRO A 550 25.19 5.79 21.38
C PRO A 550 25.11 7.20 20.78
N GLN A 551 25.93 7.52 19.77
CA GLN A 551 25.91 8.80 19.06
C GLN A 551 25.21 8.71 17.71
N VAL A 552 25.07 7.50 17.15
CA VAL A 552 24.54 7.30 15.79
C VAL A 552 23.03 7.10 15.81
N ARG A 553 22.31 7.77 14.92
CA ARG A 553 20.83 7.67 14.78
C ARG A 553 20.37 7.07 13.45
N ALA A 554 21.26 6.98 12.47
CA ALA A 554 21.03 6.25 11.23
C ALA A 554 22.34 5.61 10.76
N MET A 555 22.26 4.46 10.10
CA MET A 555 23.44 3.69 9.73
C MET A 555 23.23 2.91 8.43
N THR A 556 24.21 2.92 7.53
CA THR A 556 24.27 2.00 6.40
C THR A 556 24.94 0.71 6.87
N LEU A 557 24.22 -0.40 6.84
CA LEU A 557 24.68 -1.70 7.32
C LEU A 557 25.41 -2.46 6.22
N ALA A 558 24.86 -2.45 5.01
CA ALA A 558 25.39 -3.19 3.88
C ALA A 558 25.20 -2.44 2.55
N GLU A 559 26.05 -2.76 1.59
CA GLU A 559 25.96 -2.30 0.21
C GLU A 559 26.00 -3.50 -0.74
N LEU A 560 25.02 -3.58 -1.64
CA LEU A 560 24.99 -4.50 -2.78
C LEU A 560 25.47 -3.71 -4.00
N TYR A 561 26.49 -4.15 -4.73
CA TYR A 561 26.99 -3.40 -5.88
C TYR A 561 27.45 -4.27 -7.03
N ARG A 562 27.31 -3.75 -8.25
CA ARG A 562 27.74 -4.43 -9.48
C ARG A 562 29.27 -4.45 -9.58
N HIS A 563 29.81 -5.57 -10.04
CA HIS A 563 31.22 -5.78 -10.29
C HIS A 563 31.40 -6.70 -11.51
N VAL A 564 32.63 -6.81 -12.02
CA VAL A 564 32.99 -7.81 -13.02
C VAL A 564 33.96 -8.81 -12.39
N VAL A 565 33.62 -10.10 -12.37
CA VAL A 565 34.48 -11.17 -11.86
C VAL A 565 34.75 -12.11 -13.03
N ASP A 566 36.02 -12.31 -13.37
CA ASP A 566 36.45 -13.18 -14.48
C ASP A 566 35.73 -12.91 -15.82
N GLY A 567 35.48 -11.62 -16.10
CA GLY A 567 34.80 -11.16 -17.32
C GLY A 567 33.27 -11.30 -17.31
N ARG A 568 32.67 -11.75 -16.21
CA ARG A 568 31.21 -11.88 -16.04
C ARG A 568 30.66 -10.78 -15.13
N PRO A 569 29.48 -10.20 -15.42
CA PRO A 569 28.81 -9.28 -14.52
C PRO A 569 28.33 -10.04 -13.29
N SER A 570 28.66 -9.54 -12.10
CA SER A 570 28.31 -10.15 -10.81
C SER A 570 27.92 -9.08 -9.81
N TRP A 571 27.18 -9.47 -8.77
CA TRP A 571 26.92 -8.60 -7.62
C TRP A 571 27.85 -8.94 -6.46
N LYS A 572 28.27 -7.93 -5.72
CA LYS A 572 29.05 -8.07 -4.48
C LYS A 572 28.27 -7.50 -3.30
N LEU A 573 28.38 -8.18 -2.16
CA LEU A 573 27.90 -7.71 -0.86
C LEU A 573 29.08 -7.17 -0.06
N ARG A 574 28.95 -5.96 0.46
CA ARG A 574 29.90 -5.36 1.41
C ARG A 574 29.19 -4.99 2.70
N ALA A 575 29.72 -5.46 3.83
CA ALA A 575 29.33 -4.95 5.14
C ALA A 575 30.01 -3.59 5.38
N VAL A 576 29.28 -2.60 5.89
CA VAL A 576 29.78 -1.21 6.02
C VAL A 576 29.80 -0.74 7.46
N GLY A 577 28.64 -0.53 8.09
CA GLY A 577 28.53 0.00 9.45
C GLY A 577 28.80 1.51 9.59
N GLN A 578 28.57 2.30 8.53
CA GLN A 578 28.78 3.75 8.55
C GLN A 578 27.58 4.45 9.19
N GLY A 579 27.81 5.26 10.23
CA GLY A 579 26.76 5.93 11.01
C GLY A 579 26.70 7.45 10.84
N TRP A 580 25.50 8.01 11.04
CA TRP A 580 25.22 9.45 11.08
C TRP A 580 24.54 9.83 12.41
N ALA A 581 25.14 10.78 13.13
CA ALA A 581 24.57 11.28 14.39
C ALA A 581 23.30 12.12 14.18
N GLU A 582 23.23 12.83 13.06
CA GLU A 582 22.08 13.66 12.68
C GLU A 582 20.87 12.83 12.20
N GLY A 583 21.03 11.51 12.09
CA GLY A 583 19.95 10.58 11.74
C GLY A 583 19.62 10.52 10.26
N LEU A 584 18.42 10.04 9.95
CA LEU A 584 17.99 9.76 8.57
C LEU A 584 18.16 10.96 7.61
N PRO A 585 17.87 12.22 7.99
CA PRO A 585 18.03 13.35 7.07
C PRO A 585 19.47 13.54 6.57
N ALA A 586 20.48 13.30 7.42
CA ALA A 586 21.87 13.43 7.02
C ALA A 586 22.33 12.24 6.16
N LEU A 587 21.87 11.03 6.48
CA LEU A 587 22.10 9.84 5.64
C LEU A 587 21.47 10.03 4.25
N ALA A 588 20.21 10.46 4.19
CA ALA A 588 19.48 10.68 2.95
C ALA A 588 20.15 11.75 2.06
N ARG A 589 20.57 12.88 2.64
CA ARG A 589 21.34 13.91 1.91
C ARG A 589 22.70 13.41 1.43
N ALA A 590 23.37 12.55 2.20
CA ALA A 590 24.65 11.96 1.78
C ALA A 590 24.49 11.12 0.49
N TYR A 591 23.34 10.50 0.29
CA TYR A 591 22.99 9.75 -0.92
C TYR A 591 22.18 10.57 -1.95
N GLY A 592 22.08 11.90 -1.77
CA GLY A 592 21.48 12.80 -2.76
C GLY A 592 19.96 12.89 -2.76
N VAL A 593 19.27 12.41 -1.72
CA VAL A 593 17.83 12.63 -1.54
C VAL A 593 17.58 14.08 -1.13
N ASP A 594 16.58 14.73 -1.74
CA ASP A 594 16.18 16.08 -1.32
C ASP A 594 15.28 15.98 -0.07
N VAL A 595 15.67 16.64 1.02
CA VAL A 595 15.00 16.54 2.32
C VAL A 595 14.78 17.95 2.87
N ASP A 596 13.63 18.52 2.53
CA ASP A 596 13.12 19.84 2.95
C ASP A 596 12.52 19.86 4.38
#